data_AF-A0A972N444-F1
#
_entry.id   AF-A0A972N444-F1
#
_cell.length_a   1.000
_cell.length_b   1.000
_cell.length_c   1.000
_cell.angle_alpha   90.00
_cell.angle_beta   90.00
_cell.angle_gamma   90.00
#
_symmetry.space_group_name_H-M   'P 1'
#
loop_
_entity.id
_entity.type
_entity.pdbx_description
1 polymer ?
#
loop_
_entity_poly.entity_id
_entity_poly.type
_entity_poly.pdbx_seq_one_letter_code
_entity_poly.pdbx_strand_id
1 'polypeptide(L)'
;MKIVKKSAVTILLGVVLLIILILPKDIFLNVKSNVLDNSMKEALYSFSVAKGLNGVISVVQNSYMDLTPAGVGVEFAAGEILDPLNDLVERFSLVMLYSITVIGVLKILNYADLYISVKLLLPIAIILFMLGIWFKDFFIKYAIKITFLSLALSLVVPFYVTLNNVFYENFLKDKYETSIAKLKKTTEEIKSVNIEKVEKKRDLLSYITNTVTKFDLQKRVDALKSKLKDIGDYIVNILIIFIFQSVVLPIFTLWLFFNVGREIMR
;
A
#
# COMPACT_ATOMS: atom_id res chain seq x y z
N MET A 1 37.61 9.64 40.23
CA MET A 1 36.43 10.24 39.54
C MET A 1 36.05 9.59 38.20
N LYS A 2 37.00 9.11 37.35
CA LYS A 2 36.68 8.41 36.08
C LYS A 2 35.95 7.06 36.24
N ILE A 3 36.29 6.28 37.28
CA ILE A 3 35.69 4.95 37.52
C ILE A 3 34.22 5.06 37.96
N VAL A 4 33.88 6.07 38.76
CA VAL A 4 32.51 6.34 39.27
C VAL A 4 31.59 6.87 38.17
N LYS A 5 32.09 7.71 37.25
CA LYS A 5 31.31 8.15 36.06
C LYS A 5 31.03 7.00 35.08
N LYS A 6 31.98 6.07 34.91
CA LYS A 6 31.81 4.88 34.04
C LYS A 6 30.74 3.92 34.58
N SER A 7 30.67 3.77 35.90
CA SER A 7 29.67 2.94 36.60
C SER A 7 28.27 3.59 36.61
N ALA A 8 28.17 4.92 36.75
CA ALA A 8 26.89 5.61 36.67
C ALA A 8 26.21 5.49 35.29
N VAL A 9 26.98 5.64 34.20
CA VAL A 9 26.45 5.49 32.83
C VAL A 9 26.03 4.05 32.53
N THR A 10 26.78 3.06 33.03
CA THR A 10 26.42 1.64 32.88
C THR A 10 25.17 1.29 33.69
N ILE A 11 25.06 1.77 34.93
CA ILE A 11 23.84 1.57 35.73
C ILE A 11 22.63 2.22 35.07
N LEU A 12 22.77 3.44 34.53
CA LEU A 12 21.70 4.12 33.80
C LEU A 12 21.24 3.32 32.57
N LEU A 13 22.18 2.78 31.79
CA LEU A 13 21.90 1.94 30.63
C LEU A 13 21.17 0.64 30.99
N GLY A 14 21.59 -0.03 32.08
CA GLY A 14 20.93 -1.21 32.60
C GLY A 14 19.50 -0.93 33.09
N VAL A 15 19.29 0.21 33.75
CA VAL A 15 17.95 0.66 34.19
C VAL A 15 17.06 0.99 33.00
N VAL A 16 17.58 1.67 31.98
CA VAL A 16 16.83 1.95 30.74
C VAL A 16 16.41 0.66 30.03
N LEU A 17 17.31 -0.33 29.93
CA LEU A 17 17.01 -1.66 29.39
C LEU A 17 15.90 -2.39 30.16
N LEU A 18 15.93 -2.31 31.49
CA LEU A 18 14.89 -2.88 32.37
C LEU A 18 13.55 -2.16 32.20
N ILE A 19 13.54 -0.83 32.11
CA ILE A 19 12.33 -0.04 31.87
C ILE A 19 11.71 -0.39 30.51
N ILE A 20 12.52 -0.53 29.46
CA ILE A 20 12.07 -0.95 28.12
C ILE A 20 11.42 -2.35 28.16
N LEU A 21 11.94 -3.25 29.00
CA LEU A 21 11.40 -4.60 29.15
C LEU A 21 10.01 -4.61 29.83
N ILE A 22 9.77 -3.68 30.77
CA ILE A 22 8.59 -3.58 31.63
C ILE A 22 7.47 -2.72 31.02
N LEU A 23 7.78 -1.85 30.03
CA LEU A 23 6.78 -1.02 29.35
C LEU A 23 5.59 -1.89 28.85
N PRO A 24 4.34 -1.47 29.12
CA PRO A 24 3.16 -2.24 28.74
C PRO A 24 3.08 -2.33 27.22
N LYS A 25 3.40 -3.53 26.71
CA LYS A 25 3.50 -3.80 25.27
C LYS A 25 2.13 -3.78 24.59
N ASP A 26 1.08 -4.03 25.35
CA ASP A 26 -0.30 -4.13 24.85
C ASP A 26 -0.82 -2.80 24.26
N ILE A 27 -0.42 -1.67 24.83
CA ILE A 27 -0.79 -0.32 24.33
C ILE A 27 -0.16 -0.08 22.95
N PHE A 28 1.11 -0.47 22.78
CA PHE A 28 1.80 -0.35 21.51
C PHE A 28 1.36 -1.40 20.48
N LEU A 29 0.92 -2.59 20.91
CA LEU A 29 0.47 -3.65 20.01
C LEU A 29 -0.89 -3.34 19.38
N ASN A 30 -1.85 -2.83 20.16
CA ASN A 30 -3.22 -2.57 19.69
C ASN A 30 -3.32 -1.38 18.72
N VAL A 31 -2.50 -0.35 18.90
CA VAL A 31 -2.45 0.80 17.97
C VAL A 31 -1.79 0.41 16.65
N LYS A 32 -0.74 -0.45 16.69
CA LYS A 32 -0.05 -0.96 15.49
C LYS A 32 -0.98 -1.79 14.60
N SER A 33 -1.81 -2.67 15.18
CA SER A 33 -2.67 -3.58 14.41
C SER A 33 -3.76 -2.84 13.66
N ASN A 34 -4.44 -1.89 14.29
CA ASN A 34 -5.59 -1.21 13.69
C ASN A 34 -5.22 -0.42 12.42
N VAL A 35 -4.10 0.30 12.43
CA VAL A 35 -3.65 1.07 11.25
C VAL A 35 -3.26 0.13 10.12
N LEU A 36 -2.47 -0.92 10.40
CA LEU A 36 -2.09 -1.90 9.39
C LEU A 36 -3.32 -2.65 8.83
N ASP A 37 -4.29 -2.97 9.68
CA ASP A 37 -5.55 -3.62 9.27
C ASP A 37 -6.39 -2.72 8.38
N ASN A 38 -6.48 -1.43 8.71
CA ASN A 38 -7.19 -0.45 7.89
C ASN A 38 -6.52 -0.27 6.53
N SER A 39 -5.20 -0.07 6.50
CA SER A 39 -4.47 0.04 5.23
C SER A 39 -4.59 -1.24 4.39
N MET A 40 -4.61 -2.43 5.01
CA MET A 40 -4.83 -3.69 4.31
C MET A 40 -6.25 -3.79 3.73
N LYS A 41 -7.28 -3.37 4.49
CA LYS A 41 -8.67 -3.33 4.03
C LYS A 41 -8.85 -2.37 2.85
N GLU A 42 -8.26 -1.18 2.92
CA GLU A 42 -8.30 -0.19 1.85
C GLU A 42 -7.60 -0.72 0.58
N ALA A 43 -6.44 -1.38 0.73
CA ALA A 43 -5.75 -2.01 -0.39
C ALA A 43 -6.57 -3.14 -1.02
N LEU A 44 -7.19 -4.01 -0.20
CA LEU A 44 -8.08 -5.09 -0.65
C LEU A 44 -9.34 -4.58 -1.34
N TYR A 45 -9.92 -3.51 -0.81
CA TYR A 45 -11.08 -2.86 -1.41
C TYR A 45 -10.72 -2.28 -2.78
N SER A 46 -9.61 -1.55 -2.85
CA SER A 46 -9.11 -0.95 -4.09
C SER A 46 -8.75 -2.01 -5.13
N PHE A 47 -8.13 -3.13 -4.71
CA PHE A 47 -7.87 -4.29 -5.55
C PHE A 47 -9.15 -4.90 -6.14
N SER A 48 -10.17 -5.07 -5.29
CA SER A 48 -11.47 -5.59 -5.72
C SER A 48 -12.16 -4.65 -6.72
N VAL A 49 -12.11 -3.34 -6.48
CA VAL A 49 -12.62 -2.33 -7.41
C VAL A 49 -11.86 -2.40 -8.74
N ALA A 50 -10.53 -2.53 -8.72
CA ALA A 50 -9.71 -2.68 -9.92
C ALA A 50 -10.11 -3.92 -10.73
N LYS A 51 -10.29 -5.08 -10.08
CA LYS A 51 -10.74 -6.31 -10.75
C LYS A 51 -12.16 -6.20 -11.31
N GLY A 52 -13.06 -5.53 -10.58
CA GLY A 52 -14.40 -5.23 -11.07
C GLY A 52 -14.37 -4.36 -12.33
N LEU A 53 -13.59 -3.28 -12.31
CA LEU A 53 -13.39 -2.40 -13.45
C LEU A 53 -12.76 -3.14 -14.64
N ASN A 54 -11.74 -3.97 -14.41
CA ASN A 54 -11.10 -4.78 -15.45
C ASN A 54 -12.12 -5.68 -16.16
N GLY A 55 -13.01 -6.32 -15.40
CA GLY A 55 -14.10 -7.12 -15.95
C GLY A 55 -15.09 -6.29 -16.77
N VAL A 56 -15.46 -5.09 -16.31
CA VAL A 56 -16.35 -4.18 -17.05
C VAL A 56 -15.71 -3.72 -18.36
N ILE A 57 -14.44 -3.31 -18.33
CA ILE A 57 -13.70 -2.86 -19.54
C ILE A 57 -13.59 -3.99 -20.54
N SER A 58 -13.21 -5.20 -20.10
CA SER A 58 -13.10 -6.37 -20.98
C SER A 58 -14.42 -6.71 -21.69
N VAL A 59 -15.55 -6.65 -20.99
CA VAL A 59 -16.88 -6.87 -21.61
C VAL A 59 -17.20 -5.79 -22.63
N VAL A 60 -16.90 -4.52 -22.31
CA VAL A 60 -17.11 -3.40 -23.24
C VAL A 60 -16.25 -3.57 -24.49
N GLN A 61 -14.97 -3.89 -24.32
CA GLN A 61 -14.03 -4.09 -25.42
C GLN A 61 -14.46 -5.23 -26.34
N ASN A 62 -14.81 -6.39 -25.78
CA ASN A 62 -15.31 -7.55 -26.55
C ASN A 62 -16.62 -7.23 -27.28
N SER A 63 -17.52 -6.47 -26.66
CA SER A 63 -18.78 -6.06 -27.30
C SER A 63 -18.55 -5.24 -28.57
N TYR A 64 -17.49 -4.42 -28.63
CA TYR A 64 -17.15 -3.68 -29.84
C TYR A 64 -16.48 -4.55 -30.91
N MET A 65 -15.77 -5.62 -30.53
CA MET A 65 -15.19 -6.60 -31.47
C MET A 65 -16.25 -7.51 -32.10
N ASP A 66 -17.30 -7.86 -31.37
CA ASP A 66 -18.34 -8.79 -31.84
C ASP A 66 -19.39 -8.15 -32.77
N LEU A 67 -19.42 -6.82 -32.89
CA LEU A 67 -20.49 -6.08 -33.54
C LEU A 67 -20.31 -5.83 -35.05
N THR A 68 -19.27 -6.34 -35.71
CA THR A 68 -19.04 -6.05 -37.15
C THR A 68 -18.66 -7.28 -38.00
N PRO A 69 -19.41 -7.62 -39.07
CA PRO A 69 -19.15 -8.82 -39.88
C PRO A 69 -17.97 -8.73 -40.86
N ALA A 70 -17.22 -7.63 -40.94
CA ALA A 70 -16.32 -7.36 -42.07
C ALA A 70 -14.98 -6.65 -41.76
N GLY A 71 -14.62 -6.38 -40.49
CA GLY A 71 -13.26 -6.00 -40.10
C GLY A 71 -12.68 -4.68 -40.65
N VAL A 72 -13.51 -3.69 -41.05
CA VAL A 72 -13.01 -2.40 -41.59
C VAL A 72 -13.16 -1.24 -40.58
N GLY A 73 -12.05 -0.89 -39.92
CA GLY A 73 -11.69 0.46 -39.49
C GLY A 73 -12.31 1.07 -38.23
N VAL A 74 -13.53 0.70 -37.83
CA VAL A 74 -14.21 1.31 -36.65
C VAL A 74 -13.94 0.54 -35.35
N GLU A 75 -13.69 -0.76 -35.44
CA GLU A 75 -13.37 -1.65 -34.31
C GLU A 75 -11.99 -1.34 -33.70
N PHE A 76 -10.99 -1.13 -34.56
CA PHE A 76 -9.63 -0.79 -34.13
C PHE A 76 -9.62 0.49 -33.29
N ALA A 77 -10.35 1.53 -33.69
CA ALA A 77 -10.32 2.81 -32.99
C ALA A 77 -10.95 2.75 -31.58
N ALA A 78 -12.02 1.98 -31.36
CA ALA A 78 -12.65 1.89 -30.03
C ALA A 78 -11.89 0.97 -29.07
N GLY A 79 -11.34 -0.15 -29.57
CA GLY A 79 -10.47 -1.04 -28.82
C GLY A 79 -9.16 -0.36 -28.41
N GLU A 80 -8.48 0.30 -29.36
CA GLU A 80 -7.21 1.01 -29.11
C GLU A 80 -7.37 2.19 -28.13
N ILE A 81 -8.56 2.80 -28.02
CA ILE A 81 -8.82 3.84 -27.00
C ILE A 81 -8.98 3.23 -25.61
N LEU A 82 -9.52 2.01 -25.51
CA LEU A 82 -9.73 1.31 -24.25
C LEU A 82 -8.46 0.62 -23.75
N ASP A 83 -7.56 0.21 -24.65
CA ASP A 83 -6.33 -0.52 -24.34
C ASP A 83 -5.44 0.20 -23.29
N PRO A 84 -5.12 1.51 -23.41
CA PRO A 84 -4.32 2.20 -22.39
C PRO A 84 -4.98 2.19 -21.01
N LEU A 85 -6.31 2.21 -20.94
CA LEU A 85 -7.02 2.14 -19.67
C LEU A 85 -7.00 0.72 -19.12
N ASN A 86 -7.20 -0.30 -19.96
CA ASN A 86 -7.11 -1.69 -19.55
C ASN A 86 -5.72 -1.98 -18.94
N ASP A 87 -4.65 -1.57 -19.62
CA ASP A 87 -3.28 -1.69 -19.12
C ASP A 87 -3.08 -0.97 -17.78
N LEU A 88 -3.65 0.24 -17.64
CA LEU A 88 -3.56 1.00 -16.41
C LEU A 88 -4.30 0.31 -15.26
N VAL A 89 -5.48 -0.27 -15.52
CA VAL A 89 -6.29 -1.00 -14.53
C VAL A 89 -5.59 -2.29 -14.12
N GLU A 90 -4.97 -3.00 -15.06
CA GLU A 90 -4.19 -4.19 -14.76
C GLU A 90 -3.01 -3.86 -13.84
N ARG A 91 -2.21 -2.85 -14.21
CA ARG A 91 -1.08 -2.35 -13.40
C ARG A 91 -1.55 -1.86 -12.04
N PHE A 92 -2.68 -1.17 -11.99
CA PHE A 92 -3.29 -0.73 -10.74
C PHE A 92 -3.63 -1.91 -9.83
N SER A 93 -4.29 -2.94 -10.36
CA SER A 93 -4.60 -4.15 -9.58
C SER A 93 -3.33 -4.83 -9.06
N LEU A 94 -2.26 -4.85 -9.85
CA LEU A 94 -0.98 -5.43 -9.47
C LEU A 94 -0.30 -4.63 -8.35
N VAL A 95 -0.31 -3.29 -8.41
CA VAL A 95 0.24 -2.45 -7.34
C VAL A 95 -0.56 -2.59 -6.05
N MET A 96 -1.89 -2.70 -6.11
CA MET A 96 -2.70 -2.98 -4.92
C MET A 96 -2.35 -4.34 -4.31
N LEU A 97 -2.14 -5.37 -5.15
CA LEU A 97 -1.70 -6.68 -4.69
C LEU A 97 -0.36 -6.61 -3.96
N TYR A 98 0.64 -5.91 -4.52
CA TYR A 98 1.91 -5.68 -3.85
C TYR A 98 1.76 -4.92 -2.54
N SER A 99 0.88 -3.91 -2.50
CA SER A 99 0.60 -3.15 -1.28
C SER A 99 0.05 -4.07 -0.18
N ILE A 100 -0.89 -4.95 -0.51
CA ILE A 100 -1.42 -5.97 0.41
C ILE A 100 -0.29 -6.88 0.91
N THR A 101 0.58 -7.35 0.01
CA THR A 101 1.71 -8.21 0.39
C THR A 101 2.68 -7.49 1.33
N VAL A 102 3.07 -6.25 1.03
CA VAL A 102 3.98 -5.47 1.88
C VAL A 102 3.37 -5.22 3.26
N ILE A 103 2.10 -4.82 3.32
CA ILE A 103 1.39 -4.62 4.60
C ILE A 103 1.30 -5.94 5.36
N GLY A 104 1.03 -7.06 4.68
CA GLY A 104 1.05 -8.39 5.26
C GLY A 104 2.41 -8.75 5.87
N VAL A 105 3.52 -8.45 5.19
CA VAL A 105 4.88 -8.62 5.72
C VAL A 105 5.10 -7.76 6.96
N LEU A 106 4.67 -6.51 6.97
CA LEU A 106 4.75 -5.62 8.14
C LEU A 106 3.95 -6.18 9.33
N LYS A 107 2.78 -6.78 9.09
CA LYS A 107 2.01 -7.47 10.13
C LYS A 107 2.75 -8.68 10.69
N ILE A 108 3.32 -9.53 9.83
CA ILE A 108 4.13 -10.68 10.27
C ILE A 108 5.31 -10.20 11.10
N LEU A 109 6.01 -9.14 10.65
CA LEU A 109 7.12 -8.55 11.38
C LEU A 109 6.67 -8.03 12.75
N ASN A 110 5.49 -7.41 12.84
CA ASN A 110 4.92 -6.95 14.11
C ASN A 110 4.65 -8.12 15.09
N TYR A 111 4.14 -9.25 14.59
CA TYR A 111 3.94 -10.44 15.43
C TYR A 111 5.27 -11.09 15.84
N ALA A 112 6.25 -11.13 14.93
CA ALA A 112 7.57 -11.70 15.19
C ALA A 112 8.44 -10.84 16.12
N ASP A 113 8.21 -9.52 16.14
CA ASP A 113 9.00 -8.55 16.89
C ASP A 113 9.12 -8.91 18.38
N LEU A 114 8.00 -9.25 19.04
CA LEU A 114 8.01 -9.58 20.46
C LEU A 114 8.94 -10.76 20.77
N TYR A 115 9.00 -11.74 19.87
CA TYR A 115 9.87 -12.90 20.05
C TYR A 115 11.33 -12.56 19.76
N ILE A 116 11.61 -11.96 18.60
CA ILE A 116 12.99 -11.69 18.16
C ILE A 116 13.63 -10.59 19.02
N SER A 117 13.00 -9.42 19.10
CA SER A 117 13.56 -8.27 19.79
C SER A 117 13.62 -8.49 21.30
N VAL A 118 12.50 -8.90 21.91
CA VAL A 118 12.38 -8.91 23.37
C VAL A 118 12.76 -10.24 24.01
N LYS A 119 12.40 -11.39 23.42
CA LYS A 119 12.73 -12.69 24.03
C LYS A 119 14.11 -13.21 23.65
N LEU A 120 14.68 -12.79 22.52
CA LEU A 120 15.98 -13.26 22.05
C LEU A 120 17.08 -12.20 22.17
N LEU A 121 16.94 -11.05 21.49
CA LEU A 121 18.02 -10.06 21.43
C LEU A 121 18.25 -9.34 22.77
N LEU A 122 17.18 -8.95 23.47
CA LEU A 122 17.31 -8.20 24.72
C LEU A 122 18.03 -9.01 25.83
N PRO A 123 17.72 -10.29 26.09
CA PRO A 123 18.45 -11.10 27.06
C PRO A 123 19.92 -11.29 26.69
N ILE A 124 20.23 -11.49 25.40
CA ILE A 124 21.63 -11.55 24.92
C ILE A 124 22.35 -10.24 25.23
N ALA A 125 21.70 -9.10 24.98
CA ALA A 125 22.28 -7.79 25.31
C ALA A 125 22.53 -7.65 26.82
N ILE A 126 21.61 -8.08 27.67
CA ILE A 126 21.77 -8.06 29.14
C ILE A 126 22.93 -8.96 29.57
N ILE A 127 23.05 -10.17 29.04
CA ILE A 127 24.16 -11.09 29.36
C ILE A 127 25.50 -10.48 28.96
N LEU A 128 25.62 -9.95 27.74
CA LEU A 128 26.84 -9.27 27.30
C LEU A 128 27.16 -8.03 28.14
N PHE A 129 26.11 -7.32 28.59
CA PHE A 129 26.28 -6.19 29.47
C PHE A 129 26.86 -6.62 30.83
N MET A 130 26.31 -7.68 31.44
CA MET A 130 26.82 -8.25 32.70
C MET A 130 28.28 -8.73 32.56
N LEU A 131 28.60 -9.44 31.47
CA LEU A 131 29.98 -9.85 31.17
C LEU A 131 30.91 -8.65 30.98
N GLY A 132 30.41 -7.57 30.38
CA GLY A 132 31.17 -6.34 30.16
C GLY A 132 31.55 -5.60 31.44
N ILE A 133 30.74 -5.69 32.49
CA ILE A 133 31.06 -5.10 33.81
C ILE A 133 32.24 -5.85 34.47
N TRP A 134 32.33 -7.17 34.27
CA TRP A 134 33.27 -8.02 35.01
C TRP A 134 34.55 -8.35 34.24
N PHE A 135 34.51 -8.37 32.90
CA PHE A 135 35.63 -8.83 32.08
C PHE A 135 36.30 -7.71 31.26
N LYS A 136 35.72 -7.34 30.12
CA LYS A 136 36.32 -6.41 29.15
C LYS A 136 35.27 -5.50 28.53
N ASP A 137 35.67 -4.26 28.25
CA ASP A 137 34.84 -3.23 27.59
C ASP A 137 34.32 -3.66 26.20
N PHE A 138 34.96 -4.62 25.54
CA PHE A 138 34.47 -5.17 24.27
C PHE A 138 33.05 -5.74 24.40
N PHE A 139 32.72 -6.46 25.49
CA PHE A 139 31.36 -6.98 25.66
C PHE A 139 30.30 -5.87 25.80
N ILE A 140 30.65 -4.75 26.43
CA ILE A 140 29.78 -3.57 26.52
C ILE A 140 29.50 -3.01 25.12
N LYS A 141 30.51 -2.97 24.23
CA LYS A 141 30.33 -2.52 22.84
C LYS A 141 29.32 -3.38 22.08
N TYR A 142 29.34 -4.70 22.25
CA TYR A 142 28.36 -5.59 21.60
C TYR A 142 27.00 -5.54 22.28
N ALA A 143 26.95 -5.39 23.61
CA ALA A 143 25.70 -5.17 24.33
C ALA A 143 24.95 -3.96 23.78
N ILE A 144 25.62 -2.81 23.63
CA ILE A 144 25.02 -1.59 23.06
C ILE A 144 24.53 -1.83 21.63
N LYS A 145 25.31 -2.52 20.78
CA LYS A 145 24.91 -2.85 19.40
C LYS A 145 23.66 -3.73 19.34
N ILE A 146 23.60 -4.78 20.16
CA ILE A 146 22.46 -5.70 20.19
C ILE A 146 21.24 -5.02 20.82
N THR A 147 21.42 -4.19 21.86
CA THR A 147 20.37 -3.34 22.41
C THR A 147 19.78 -2.42 21.33
N PHE A 148 20.64 -1.74 20.56
CA PHE A 148 20.17 -0.88 19.48
C PHE A 148 19.43 -1.69 18.42
N LEU A 149 19.93 -2.85 18.00
CA LEU A 149 19.27 -3.72 17.02
C LEU A 149 17.89 -4.18 17.51
N SER A 150 17.78 -4.61 18.77
CA SER A 150 16.52 -4.99 19.41
C SER A 150 15.52 -3.83 19.43
N LEU A 151 15.98 -2.63 19.81
CA LEU A 151 15.17 -1.42 19.80
C LEU A 151 14.74 -1.02 18.40
N ALA A 152 15.64 -1.05 17.43
CA ALA A 152 15.36 -0.70 16.05
C ALA A 152 14.28 -1.62 15.48
N LEU A 153 14.41 -2.94 15.66
CA LEU A 153 13.40 -3.91 15.22
C LEU A 153 12.03 -3.64 15.85
N SER A 154 11.99 -3.31 17.14
CA SER A 154 10.72 -3.05 17.84
C SER A 154 10.10 -1.70 17.53
N LEU A 155 10.92 -0.72 17.15
CA LEU A 155 10.48 0.65 16.86
C LEU A 155 10.18 0.90 15.38
N VAL A 156 10.74 0.12 14.45
CA VAL A 156 10.52 0.31 13.01
C VAL A 156 9.03 0.26 12.65
N VAL A 157 8.30 -0.76 13.11
CA VAL A 157 6.87 -0.91 12.81
C VAL A 157 6.02 0.21 13.43
N PRO A 158 6.10 0.53 14.75
CA PRO A 158 5.32 1.63 15.30
C PRO A 158 5.69 2.98 14.70
N PHE A 159 6.96 3.21 14.38
CA PHE A 159 7.36 4.44 13.70
C PHE A 159 6.71 4.54 12.32
N TYR A 160 6.75 3.47 11.52
CA TYR A 160 6.04 3.40 10.25
C TYR A 160 4.54 3.67 10.43
N VAL A 161 3.89 2.98 11.39
CA VAL A 161 2.45 3.15 11.66
C VAL A 161 2.10 4.58 12.02
N THR A 162 2.88 5.20 12.92
CA THR A 162 2.67 6.59 13.36
C THR A 162 2.82 7.54 12.18
N LEU A 163 3.90 7.37 11.41
CA LEU A 163 4.18 8.21 10.24
C LEU A 163 3.08 8.06 9.20
N ASN A 164 2.68 6.83 8.89
CA ASN A 164 1.58 6.54 7.97
C ASN A 164 0.28 7.20 8.43
N ASN A 165 -0.08 7.07 9.70
CA ASN A 165 -1.32 7.66 10.23
C ASN A 165 -1.31 9.20 10.11
N VAL A 166 -0.18 9.84 10.43
CA VAL A 166 -0.02 11.30 10.30
C VAL A 166 -0.15 11.75 8.85
N PHE A 167 0.50 11.07 7.91
CA PHE A 167 0.38 11.42 6.49
C PHE A 167 -1.02 11.12 5.94
N TYR A 168 -1.60 9.99 6.35
CA TYR A 168 -2.89 9.55 5.84
C TYR A 168 -4.00 10.53 6.22
N GLU A 169 -4.17 10.80 7.52
CA GLU A 169 -5.25 11.66 8.02
C GLU A 169 -5.12 13.11 7.53
N ASN A 170 -3.91 13.62 7.33
CA ASN A 170 -3.70 15.03 6.94
C ASN A 170 -3.65 15.27 5.43
N PHE A 171 -3.27 14.27 4.61
CA PHE A 171 -2.96 14.52 3.19
C PHE A 171 -3.57 13.51 2.21
N LEU A 172 -3.83 12.27 2.63
CA LEU A 172 -4.15 11.19 1.70
C LEU A 172 -5.60 10.72 1.80
N LYS A 173 -6.22 10.78 2.99
CA LYS A 173 -7.56 10.24 3.26
C LYS A 173 -8.63 10.82 2.36
N ASP A 174 -8.78 12.14 2.33
CA ASP A 174 -9.78 12.81 1.49
C ASP A 174 -9.59 12.48 0.01
N LYS A 175 -8.34 12.43 -0.45
CA LYS A 175 -8.00 12.09 -1.84
C LYS A 175 -8.34 10.64 -2.16
N TYR A 176 -8.03 9.73 -1.23
CA TYR A 176 -8.33 8.31 -1.36
C TYR A 176 -9.85 8.10 -1.42
N GLU A 177 -10.58 8.54 -0.40
CA GLU A 177 -12.03 8.35 -0.27
C GLU A 177 -12.78 8.97 -1.46
N THR A 178 -12.39 10.18 -1.88
CA THR A 178 -12.99 10.83 -3.05
C THR A 178 -12.69 10.08 -4.34
N SER A 179 -11.44 9.67 -4.57
CA SER A 179 -11.04 9.01 -5.82
C SER A 179 -11.65 7.62 -5.93
N ILE A 180 -11.66 6.84 -4.85
CA ILE A 180 -12.22 5.49 -4.85
C ILE A 180 -13.75 5.51 -5.01
N ALA A 181 -14.44 6.47 -4.38
CA ALA A 181 -15.88 6.63 -4.52
C ALA A 181 -16.27 7.03 -5.95
N LYS A 182 -15.55 8.01 -6.55
CA LYS A 182 -15.78 8.42 -7.94
C LYS A 182 -15.45 7.30 -8.91
N LEU A 183 -14.34 6.60 -8.72
CA LEU A 183 -13.95 5.43 -9.53
C LEU A 183 -15.05 4.36 -9.52
N LYS A 184 -15.54 3.99 -8.32
CA LYS A 184 -16.63 3.02 -8.19
C LYS A 184 -17.90 3.49 -8.89
N LYS A 185 -18.32 4.74 -8.67
CA LYS A 185 -19.53 5.31 -9.30
C LYS A 185 -19.41 5.30 -10.83
N THR A 186 -18.30 5.76 -11.38
CA THR A 186 -18.09 5.77 -12.84
C THR A 186 -18.05 4.35 -13.41
N THR A 187 -17.48 3.39 -12.68
CA THR A 187 -17.49 1.96 -13.07
C THR A 187 -18.92 1.41 -13.13
N GLU A 188 -19.76 1.72 -12.14
CA GLU A 188 -21.17 1.30 -12.09
C GLU A 188 -21.99 1.93 -13.24
N GLU A 189 -21.74 3.20 -13.57
CA GLU A 189 -22.36 3.88 -14.71
C GLU A 189 -21.99 3.24 -16.06
N ILE A 190 -20.75 2.77 -16.24
CA ILE A 190 -20.34 2.07 -17.47
C ILE A 190 -21.04 0.71 -17.55
N LYS A 191 -21.15 0.00 -16.43
CA LYS A 191 -21.82 -1.30 -16.35
C LYS A 191 -23.31 -1.21 -16.72
N SER A 192 -24.03 -0.22 -16.22
CA SER A 192 -25.47 -0.06 -16.48
C SER A 192 -25.78 0.32 -17.93
N VAL A 193 -24.93 1.13 -18.57
CA VAL A 193 -25.11 1.53 -19.99
C VAL A 193 -24.98 0.35 -20.96
N ASN A 194 -24.23 -0.70 -20.60
CA ASN A 194 -23.93 -1.81 -21.50
C ASN A 194 -24.93 -2.98 -21.36
N ILE A 195 -25.44 -3.27 -20.17
CA ILE A 195 -26.33 -4.44 -19.93
C ILE A 195 -27.71 -4.26 -20.59
N GLU A 196 -28.31 -3.07 -20.56
CA GLU A 196 -29.62 -2.84 -21.21
C GLU A 196 -29.56 -2.85 -22.75
N LYS A 197 -28.37 -2.66 -23.35
CA LYS A 197 -28.23 -2.53 -24.80
C LYS A 197 -27.81 -3.82 -25.48
N VAL A 198 -27.06 -4.72 -24.84
CA VAL A 198 -26.63 -5.98 -25.47
C VAL A 198 -27.81 -6.93 -25.69
N GLU A 199 -28.78 -6.97 -24.77
CA GLU A 199 -29.95 -7.85 -24.87
C GLU A 199 -30.95 -7.40 -25.95
N LYS A 200 -31.10 -6.08 -26.14
CA LYS A 200 -32.01 -5.49 -27.15
C LYS A 200 -31.43 -5.46 -28.58
N LYS A 201 -30.10 -5.57 -28.74
CA LYS A 201 -29.42 -5.39 -30.04
C LYS A 201 -29.38 -6.65 -30.91
N ARG A 202 -29.62 -7.82 -30.34
CA ARG A 202 -29.73 -9.08 -31.11
C ARG A 202 -31.00 -9.11 -32.00
N ASP A 203 -32.05 -8.39 -31.61
CA ASP A 203 -33.27 -8.18 -32.41
C ASP A 203 -33.24 -6.93 -33.32
N LEU A 204 -32.38 -5.94 -33.03
CA LEU A 204 -32.33 -4.66 -33.78
C LEU A 204 -31.36 -4.65 -34.97
N LEU A 205 -30.44 -5.62 -35.07
CA LEU A 205 -29.51 -5.74 -36.20
C LEU A 205 -30.21 -6.06 -37.54
N SER A 206 -31.46 -6.55 -37.51
CA SER A 206 -32.29 -6.76 -38.70
C SER A 206 -33.11 -5.52 -39.12
N TYR A 207 -33.27 -4.52 -38.24
CA TYR A 207 -34.11 -3.33 -38.49
C TYR A 207 -33.33 -2.02 -38.68
N ILE A 208 -32.08 -1.92 -38.21
CA ILE A 208 -31.28 -0.67 -38.25
C ILE A 208 -30.13 -0.78 -39.26
N THR A 209 -30.44 -1.03 -40.53
CA THR A 209 -29.48 -0.79 -41.61
C THR A 209 -29.53 0.64 -42.15
N ASN A 210 -30.48 1.48 -41.71
CA ASN A 210 -30.59 2.86 -42.17
C ASN A 210 -30.74 3.84 -41.02
N THR A 211 -29.86 4.86 -41.00
CA THR A 211 -29.92 6.09 -40.15
C THR A 211 -29.20 6.05 -38.80
N VAL A 212 -27.90 5.72 -38.79
CA VAL A 212 -26.99 6.24 -37.76
C VAL A 212 -26.03 7.21 -38.43
N THR A 213 -26.18 8.51 -38.17
CA THR A 213 -25.27 9.54 -38.68
C THR A 213 -23.94 9.46 -37.91
N LYS A 214 -22.81 9.53 -38.63
CA LYS A 214 -21.44 9.52 -38.06
C LYS A 214 -21.24 10.50 -36.89
N PHE A 215 -22.03 11.58 -36.86
CA PHE A 215 -22.00 12.63 -35.83
C PHE A 215 -22.44 12.14 -34.42
N ASP A 216 -23.42 11.25 -34.32
CA ASP A 216 -23.86 10.71 -33.02
C ASP A 216 -22.90 9.64 -32.47
N LEU A 217 -22.20 8.94 -33.36
CA LEU A 217 -21.14 8.00 -33.00
C LEU A 217 -19.92 8.74 -32.43
N GLN A 218 -19.50 9.84 -33.07
CA GLN A 218 -18.37 10.66 -32.59
C GLN A 218 -18.61 11.20 -31.17
N LYS A 219 -19.79 11.80 -30.92
CA LYS A 219 -20.14 12.33 -29.59
C LYS A 219 -20.16 11.27 -28.49
N ARG A 220 -20.56 10.04 -28.82
CA ARG A 220 -20.56 8.91 -27.88
C ARG A 220 -19.15 8.42 -27.58
N VAL A 221 -18.28 8.39 -28.58
CA VAL A 221 -16.86 8.08 -28.41
C VAL A 221 -16.17 9.14 -27.56
N ASP A 222 -16.45 10.42 -27.79
CA ASP A 222 -15.88 11.53 -26.99
C ASP A 222 -16.36 11.51 -25.54
N ALA A 223 -17.65 11.21 -25.31
CA ALA A 223 -18.20 11.05 -23.96
C ALA A 223 -17.57 9.84 -23.23
N LEU A 224 -17.35 8.73 -23.95
CA LEU A 224 -16.63 7.57 -23.41
C LEU A 224 -15.20 7.98 -23.05
N LYS A 225 -14.48 8.63 -23.96
CA LYS A 225 -13.10 9.09 -23.75
C LYS A 225 -12.95 10.00 -22.53
N SER A 226 -13.91 10.90 -22.30
CA SER A 226 -13.92 11.74 -21.09
C SER A 226 -14.07 10.90 -19.82
N LYS A 227 -15.01 9.95 -19.79
CA LYS A 227 -15.19 9.06 -18.63
C LYS A 227 -13.98 8.16 -18.39
N LEU A 228 -13.34 7.67 -19.46
CA LEU A 228 -12.11 6.86 -19.37
C LEU A 228 -10.94 7.67 -18.82
N LYS A 229 -10.82 8.95 -19.20
CA LYS A 229 -9.83 9.87 -18.64
C LYS A 229 -10.03 10.08 -17.14
N ASP A 230 -11.27 10.33 -16.71
CA ASP A 230 -11.59 10.51 -15.30
C ASP A 230 -11.22 9.27 -14.47
N ILE A 231 -11.52 8.06 -14.98
CA ILE A 231 -11.11 6.79 -14.36
C ILE A 231 -9.59 6.73 -14.23
N GLY A 232 -8.85 7.07 -15.30
CA GLY A 232 -7.40 7.11 -15.27
C GLY A 232 -6.86 8.04 -14.18
N ASP A 233 -7.41 9.24 -14.07
CA ASP A 233 -7.01 10.21 -13.04
C ASP A 233 -7.29 9.69 -11.62
N TYR A 234 -8.43 9.06 -11.38
CA TYR A 234 -8.73 8.45 -10.08
C TYR A 234 -7.79 7.28 -9.74
N ILE A 235 -7.49 6.41 -10.72
CA ILE A 235 -6.56 5.30 -10.53
C ILE A 235 -5.16 5.82 -10.20
N VAL A 236 -4.67 6.81 -10.93
CA VAL A 236 -3.34 7.40 -10.70
C VAL A 236 -3.25 8.03 -9.32
N ASN A 237 -4.30 8.74 -8.88
CA ASN A 237 -4.33 9.31 -7.52
C ASN A 237 -4.24 8.22 -6.45
N ILE A 238 -4.98 7.12 -6.59
CA ILE A 238 -4.93 6.00 -5.65
C ILE A 238 -3.57 5.31 -5.70
N LEU A 239 -3.00 5.11 -6.89
CA LEU A 239 -1.67 4.54 -7.08
C LEU A 239 -0.60 5.33 -6.34
N ILE A 240 -0.60 6.65 -6.47
CA ILE A 240 0.37 7.52 -5.78
C ILE A 240 0.28 7.33 -4.27
N ILE A 241 -0.94 7.29 -3.72
CA ILE A 241 -1.18 7.09 -2.29
C ILE A 241 -0.59 5.75 -1.83
N PHE A 242 -0.92 4.65 -2.52
CA PHE A 242 -0.44 3.33 -2.11
C PHE A 242 1.05 3.12 -2.36
N ILE A 243 1.64 3.67 -3.42
CA ILE A 243 3.10 3.62 -3.64
C ILE A 243 3.81 4.39 -2.52
N PHE A 244 3.28 5.55 -2.14
CA PHE A 244 3.82 6.30 -1.01
C PHE A 244 3.78 5.48 0.28
N GLN A 245 2.65 4.87 0.60
CA GLN A 245 2.48 4.10 1.83
C GLN A 245 3.23 2.76 1.84
N SER A 246 3.23 2.03 0.73
CA SER A 246 3.80 0.67 0.66
C SER A 246 5.26 0.63 0.25
N VAL A 247 5.80 1.68 -0.38
CA VAL A 247 7.20 1.70 -0.85
C VAL A 247 7.96 2.84 -0.22
N VAL A 248 7.49 4.07 -0.35
CA VAL A 248 8.26 5.26 0.10
C VAL A 248 8.40 5.30 1.61
N LEU A 249 7.30 5.16 2.36
CA LEU A 249 7.32 5.22 3.83
C LEU A 249 8.14 4.09 4.48
N PRO A 250 8.04 2.81 4.07
CA PRO A 250 8.86 1.75 4.63
C PRO A 250 10.35 1.95 4.34
N ILE A 251 10.71 2.33 3.11
CA ILE A 251 12.11 2.60 2.75
C ILE A 251 12.65 3.77 3.55
N PHE A 252 11.89 4.86 3.66
CA PHE A 252 12.27 6.02 4.47
C PHE A 252 12.48 5.64 5.95
N THR A 253 11.56 4.83 6.50
CA THR A 253 11.67 4.35 7.88
C THR A 253 12.95 3.53 8.08
N LEU A 254 13.21 2.55 7.21
CA LEU A 254 14.42 1.73 7.30
C LEU A 254 15.70 2.56 7.13
N TRP A 255 15.70 3.50 6.20
CA TRP A 255 16.82 4.42 5.97
C TRP A 255 17.11 5.26 7.23
N LEU A 256 16.08 5.79 7.88
CA LEU A 256 16.22 6.60 9.10
C LEU A 256 16.85 5.78 10.23
N PHE A 257 16.34 4.58 10.50
CA PHE A 257 16.90 3.69 11.53
C PHE A 257 18.33 3.22 11.20
N PHE A 258 18.63 2.97 9.92
CA PHE A 258 19.98 2.63 9.48
C PHE A 258 20.96 3.78 9.73
N ASN A 259 20.58 5.02 9.40
CA ASN A 259 21.44 6.17 9.59
C ASN A 259 21.70 6.47 11.07
N VAL A 260 20.66 6.40 11.92
CA VAL A 260 20.79 6.54 13.38
C VAL A 260 21.68 5.44 13.95
N GLY A 261 21.48 4.19 13.51
CA GLY A 261 22.30 3.07 13.93
C GLY A 261 23.76 3.22 13.57
N ARG A 262 24.05 3.73 12.37
CA ARG A 262 25.43 3.97 11.91
C ARG A 262 26.17 4.95 12.83
N GLU A 263 25.52 6.03 13.25
CA GLU A 263 26.16 7.00 14.18
C GLU A 263 26.31 6.47 15.60
N ILE A 264 25.38 5.63 16.08
CA ILE A 264 25.52 4.95 17.38
C ILE A 264 26.63 3.89 17.35
N MET A 265 26.91 3.32 16.18
CA MET A 265 27.91 2.26 15.99
C MET A 265 29.33 2.78 15.69
N ARG A 266 29.49 4.08 15.41
CA ARG A 266 30.79 4.76 15.27
C ARG A 266 31.46 4.95 16.63
#